data_AF-A0A2V8TT90-F1
#
_entry.id   AF-A0A2V8TT90-F1
#
_cell.length_a   1.000
_cell.length_b   1.000
_cell.length_c   1.000
_cell.angle_alpha   90.00
_cell.angle_beta   90.00
_cell.angle_gamma   90.00
#
_symmetry.space_group_name_H-M   'P 1'
#
loop_
_entity.id
_entity.type
_entity.pdbx_description
1 polymer ?
#
loop_
_entity_poly.entity_id
_entity_poly.type
_entity_poly.pdbx_seq_one_letter_code
_entity_poly.pdbx_strand_id
1 'polypeptide(L)'
;MHRLIRDHLEEVLTGSNPSAEQHLRECQECSAEIAAMREQAAMLREWRAPDAALDPQPGFYARVLERIEARGATSIWSLFFESPFGRRIAVASLALALLLGVYLVSTEQSAEQTVVAGPQLQLLPALPGEDEPGLVLTRAGAPDRDAVLVNLVTYQEQ
;
A
#
# COMPACT_ATOMS: atom_id res chain seq x y z
N MET A 1 -8.01 -0.12 42.16
CA MET A 1 -8.97 0.98 41.83
C MET A 1 -10.44 0.54 41.56
N HIS A 2 -11.39 1.01 42.38
CA HIS A 2 -12.84 0.72 42.25
C HIS A 2 -13.58 1.62 41.25
N ARG A 3 -14.71 1.12 40.70
CA ARG A 3 -15.48 1.78 39.62
C ARG A 3 -15.93 3.20 39.97
N LEU A 4 -16.38 3.44 41.21
CA LEU A 4 -16.82 4.76 41.66
C LEU A 4 -15.73 5.84 41.49
N ILE A 5 -14.48 5.51 41.83
CA ILE A 5 -13.34 6.42 41.71
C ILE A 5 -12.89 6.54 40.25
N ARG A 6 -13.01 5.47 39.47
CA ARG A 6 -12.64 5.46 38.06
C ARG A 6 -13.55 6.33 37.21
N ASP A 7 -14.85 6.23 37.43
CA ASP A 7 -15.84 6.93 36.62
C ASP A 7 -15.87 8.44 36.95
N HIS A 8 -15.35 8.85 38.12
CA HIS A 8 -15.32 10.25 38.59
C HIS A 8 -13.91 10.79 38.90
N LEU A 9 -12.84 10.21 38.34
CA LEU A 9 -11.45 10.49 38.74
C LEU A 9 -11.11 11.99 38.80
N GLU A 10 -11.51 12.76 37.79
CA GLU A 10 -11.22 14.21 37.73
C GLU A 10 -11.89 14.98 38.87
N GLU A 11 -13.13 14.64 39.20
CA GLU A 11 -13.87 15.23 40.31
C GLU A 11 -13.25 14.84 41.66
N VAL A 12 -12.73 13.62 41.78
CA VAL A 12 -12.01 13.16 42.98
C VAL A 12 -10.67 13.89 43.16
N LEU A 13 -9.94 14.11 42.05
CA LEU A 13 -8.66 14.81 42.07
C LEU A 13 -8.83 16.31 42.34
N THR A 14 -9.93 16.91 41.90
CA THR A 14 -10.28 18.32 42.16
C THR A 14 -10.98 18.53 43.50
N GLY A 15 -11.49 17.47 44.14
CA GLY A 15 -12.17 17.54 45.43
C GLY A 15 -13.64 17.96 45.34
N SER A 16 -14.29 17.76 44.19
CA SER A 16 -15.67 18.20 43.95
C SER A 16 -16.72 17.09 44.16
N ASN A 17 -16.32 15.87 44.52
CA ASN A 17 -17.24 14.72 44.66
C ASN A 17 -17.28 14.16 46.10
N PRO A 18 -18.35 14.43 46.88
CA PRO A 18 -18.44 14.00 48.28
C PRO A 18 -18.67 12.48 48.44
N SER A 19 -19.27 11.81 47.46
CA SER A 19 -19.49 10.36 47.49
C SER A 19 -18.17 9.60 47.37
N ALA A 20 -17.29 10.08 46.49
CA ALA A 20 -15.94 9.55 46.36
C ALA A 20 -15.11 9.78 47.64
N GLU A 21 -15.23 10.93 48.30
CA GLU A 21 -14.53 11.17 49.57
C GLU A 21 -14.91 10.20 50.67
N GLN A 22 -16.19 9.84 50.78
CA GLN A 22 -16.62 8.81 51.71
C GLN A 22 -15.95 7.47 51.41
N HIS A 23 -15.94 7.06 50.14
CA HIS A 23 -15.26 5.82 49.75
C HIS A 23 -13.75 5.84 50.02
N LEU A 24 -13.07 6.97 49.83
CA LEU A 24 -11.64 7.09 50.14
C LEU A 24 -11.33 6.95 51.64
N ARG A 25 -12.28 7.27 52.53
CA ARG A 25 -12.13 7.02 53.98
C ARG A 25 -12.30 5.54 54.34
N GLU A 26 -13.14 4.83 53.59
CA GLU A 26 -13.46 3.43 53.83
C GLU A 26 -12.46 2.48 53.14
N CYS A 27 -11.84 2.88 52.02
CA CYS A 27 -10.96 2.04 51.22
C CYS A 27 -9.51 2.56 51.22
N GLN A 28 -8.61 1.81 51.87
CA GLN A 28 -7.18 2.15 51.94
C GLN A 28 -6.47 2.04 50.58
N GLU A 29 -6.87 1.09 49.73
CA GLU A 29 -6.28 0.91 48.39
C GLU A 29 -6.54 2.14 47.52
N CYS A 30 -7.81 2.56 47.39
CA CYS A 30 -8.19 3.71 46.58
C CYS A 30 -7.58 5.02 47.10
N SER A 31 -7.48 5.19 48.43
CA SER A 31 -6.84 6.39 49.00
C SER A 31 -5.34 6.44 48.75
N ALA A 32 -4.64 5.31 48.80
CA ALA A 32 -3.23 5.23 48.44
C ALA A 32 -3.00 5.55 46.95
N GLU A 33 -3.82 4.99 46.06
CA GLU A 33 -3.74 5.27 44.61
C GLU A 33 -3.97 6.76 44.31
N ILE A 34 -5.01 7.37 44.88
CA ILE A 34 -5.32 8.79 44.67
C ILE A 34 -4.25 9.70 45.29
N ALA A 35 -3.64 9.31 46.42
CA ALA A 35 -2.53 10.05 47.01
C ALA A 35 -1.32 10.08 46.05
N ALA A 36 -0.94 8.94 45.47
CA ALA A 36 0.13 8.86 44.49
C ALA A 36 -0.15 9.70 43.24
N MET A 37 -1.40 9.70 42.74
CA MET A 37 -1.79 10.55 41.60
C MET A 37 -1.72 12.04 41.94
N ARG A 38 -2.12 12.45 43.15
CA ARG A 38 -2.03 13.84 43.61
C ARG A 38 -0.58 14.31 43.75
N GLU A 39 0.32 13.42 44.18
CA GLU A 39 1.76 13.66 44.22
C GLU A 39 2.33 13.87 42.81
N GLN A 40 2.02 12.98 41.87
CA GLN A 40 2.43 13.14 40.47
C GLN A 40 1.89 14.45 39.87
N ALA A 41 0.63 14.79 40.13
CA ALA A 41 0.05 16.05 39.69
C ALA A 41 0.75 17.26 40.31
N ALA A 42 1.24 17.17 41.55
CA ALA A 42 2.04 18.21 42.18
C ALA A 42 3.39 18.39 41.47
N MET A 43 4.10 17.30 41.18
CA MET A 43 5.35 17.34 40.43
C MET A 43 5.17 17.97 39.04
N LEU A 44 4.09 17.62 38.32
CA LEU A 44 3.78 18.22 37.02
C LEU A 44 3.45 19.72 37.13
N ARG A 45 2.85 20.15 38.23
CA ARG A 45 2.59 21.58 38.48
C ARG A 45 3.86 22.36 38.75
N GLU A 46 4.88 21.75 39.37
CA GLU A 46 6.19 22.39 39.55
C GLU A 46 6.89 22.64 38.21
N TRP A 47 6.66 21.79 37.21
CA TRP A 47 7.21 21.97 35.86
C TRP A 47 6.40 22.92 34.99
N ARG A 48 5.21 23.34 35.46
CA ARG A 48 4.38 24.28 34.71
C ARG A 48 5.12 25.61 34.64
N ALA A 49 5.35 26.08 33.42
CA ALA A 49 5.87 27.43 33.22
C ALA A 49 4.90 28.44 33.86
N PRO A 50 5.40 29.49 34.54
CA PRO A 50 4.55 30.51 35.11
C PRO A 50 3.67 31.13 34.01
N ASP A 51 2.41 31.44 34.32
CA ASP A 51 1.42 31.87 33.31
C ASP A 51 1.87 33.11 32.50
N ALA A 52 2.71 33.95 33.09
CA ALA A 52 3.33 35.10 32.43
C ALA A 52 4.36 34.74 31.33
N ALA A 53 4.89 33.51 31.32
CA ALA A 53 5.79 32.99 30.30
C ALA A 53 5.06 32.28 29.15
N LEU A 54 3.74 32.10 29.24
CA LEU A 54 2.95 31.51 28.16
C LEU A 54 2.64 32.49 27.04
N ASP A 55 2.65 33.80 27.31
CA ASP A 55 2.46 34.78 26.25
C ASP A 55 3.79 34.98 25.50
N PRO A 56 3.87 34.59 24.21
CA PRO A 56 5.10 34.72 23.47
C PRO A 56 5.46 36.21 23.31
N GLN A 57 6.75 36.51 23.43
CA GLN A 57 7.26 37.86 23.22
C GLN A 57 6.83 38.40 21.84
N PRO A 58 6.55 39.70 21.70
CA PRO A 58 6.24 40.33 20.42
C PRO A 58 7.28 39.94 19.35
N GLY A 59 6.81 39.51 18.17
CA GLY A 59 7.69 39.07 17.07
C GLY A 59 8.20 37.62 17.19
N PHE A 60 7.81 36.85 18.21
CA PHE A 60 8.05 35.40 18.24
C PHE A 60 7.46 34.70 17.01
N TYR A 61 6.19 34.96 16.70
CA TYR A 61 5.53 34.34 15.54
C TYR A 61 6.17 34.73 14.22
N ALA A 62 6.60 35.99 14.07
CA ALA A 62 7.32 36.44 12.88
C ALA A 62 8.63 35.66 12.68
N ARG A 63 9.42 35.49 13.76
CA ARG A 63 10.67 34.71 13.72
C ARG A 63 10.44 33.21 13.47
N VAL A 64 9.36 32.65 13.99
CA VAL A 64 8.99 31.25 13.74
C VAL A 64 8.59 31.06 12.28
N LEU A 65 7.76 31.96 11.75
CA LEU A 65 7.31 31.91 10.35
C LEU A 65 8.50 32.08 9.40
N GLU A 66 9.35 33.08 9.64
CA GLU A 66 10.59 33.29 8.89
C GLU A 66 11.48 32.04 8.91
N ARG A 67 11.59 31.35 10.05
CA ARG A 67 12.37 30.12 10.15
C ARG A 67 11.73 28.92 9.44
N ILE A 68 10.40 28.83 9.42
CA ILE A 68 9.67 27.80 8.65
C ILE A 68 9.89 28.05 7.15
N GLU A 69 9.74 29.29 6.71
CA GLU A 69 9.97 29.70 5.32
C GLU A 69 11.42 29.50 4.90
N ALA A 70 12.38 29.89 5.75
CA ALA A 70 13.81 29.73 5.49
C ALA A 70 14.26 28.27 5.44
N ARG A 71 13.58 27.37 6.18
CA ARG A 71 13.81 25.92 6.06
C ARG A 71 13.23 25.35 4.76
N GLY A 72 12.36 26.10 4.08
CA GLY A 72 11.71 25.70 2.85
C GLY A 72 10.74 24.53 3.09
N ALA A 73 9.64 24.49 2.34
CA ALA A 73 8.94 23.22 2.19
C ALA A 73 9.91 22.26 1.51
N THR A 74 10.46 21.29 2.24
CA THR A 74 11.10 20.13 1.61
C THR A 74 10.07 19.56 0.66
N SER A 75 10.29 19.77 -0.64
CA SER A 75 9.35 19.39 -1.67
C SER A 75 9.03 17.92 -1.47
N ILE A 76 7.77 17.54 -1.44
CA ILE A 76 7.37 16.13 -1.28
C ILE A 76 8.08 15.27 -2.34
N TRP A 77 8.41 15.87 -3.48
CA TRP A 77 9.23 15.28 -4.54
C TRP A 77 10.68 14.98 -4.15
N SER A 78 11.32 15.77 -3.28
CA SER A 78 12.67 15.47 -2.79
C SER A 78 12.69 14.18 -1.96
N LEU A 79 11.63 13.89 -1.20
CA LEU A 79 11.49 12.61 -0.48
C LEU A 79 11.41 11.41 -1.43
N PHE A 80 10.83 11.58 -2.61
CA PHE A 80 10.80 10.53 -3.63
C PHE A 80 12.13 10.43 -4.38
N PHE A 81 12.74 11.54 -4.81
CA PHE A 81 13.94 11.50 -5.65
C PHE A 81 15.26 11.32 -4.87
N GLU A 82 15.36 11.84 -3.64
CA GLU A 82 16.55 11.66 -2.79
C GLU A 82 16.55 10.31 -2.07
N SER A 83 15.38 9.66 -1.94
CA SER A 83 15.29 8.33 -1.34
C SER A 83 15.81 7.25 -2.30
N PRO A 84 16.62 6.28 -1.80
CA PRO A 84 17.08 5.15 -2.62
C PRO A 84 15.91 4.33 -3.20
N PHE A 85 14.72 4.44 -2.59
CA PHE A 85 13.50 3.81 -3.07
C PHE A 85 12.98 4.42 -4.38
N GLY A 86 12.87 5.75 -4.48
CA GLY A 86 12.38 6.37 -5.71
C GLY A 86 13.36 6.25 -6.87
N ARG A 87 14.67 6.21 -6.60
CA ARG A 87 15.66 5.87 -7.65
C ARG A 87 15.42 4.48 -8.25
N ARG A 88 15.09 3.49 -7.41
CA ARG A 88 14.78 2.12 -7.88
C ARG A 88 13.49 2.10 -8.71
N ILE A 89 12.46 2.83 -8.29
CA ILE A 89 11.20 2.95 -9.04
C ILE A 89 11.42 3.63 -10.39
N ALA A 90 12.17 4.74 -10.42
CA ALA A 90 12.48 5.44 -11.67
C ALA A 90 13.20 4.53 -12.66
N VAL A 91 14.23 3.80 -12.21
CA VAL A 91 14.95 2.83 -13.05
C VAL A 91 14.04 1.70 -13.52
N ALA A 92 13.20 1.15 -12.63
CA ALA A 92 12.26 0.09 -12.99
C ALA A 92 11.24 0.56 -14.03
N SER A 93 10.69 1.76 -13.89
CA SER A 93 9.73 2.34 -14.84
C SER A 93 10.36 2.60 -16.21
N LEU A 94 11.62 3.06 -16.24
CA LEU A 94 12.36 3.28 -17.48
C LEU A 94 12.72 1.95 -18.16
N ALA A 95 13.14 0.96 -17.39
CA ALA A 95 13.40 -0.39 -17.91
C ALA A 95 12.12 -1.03 -18.50
N LEU A 96 10.98 -0.88 -17.82
CA LEU A 96 9.69 -1.37 -18.30
C LEU A 96 9.28 -0.65 -19.60
N ALA A 97 9.44 0.67 -19.67
CA ALA A 97 9.13 1.45 -20.86
C ALA A 97 9.99 1.04 -22.06
N LEU A 98 11.28 0.78 -21.84
CA LEU A 98 12.18 0.26 -22.87
C LEU A 98 11.77 -1.14 -23.33
N LEU A 99 11.43 -2.03 -22.40
CA LEU A 99 10.96 -3.37 -22.74
C LEU A 99 9.67 -3.33 -23.55
N LEU A 100 8.70 -2.49 -23.16
CA LEU A 100 7.47 -2.28 -23.94
C LEU A 100 7.77 -1.69 -25.32
N GLY A 101 8.67 -0.72 -25.40
CA GLY A 101 9.08 -0.11 -26.67
C GLY A 101 9.72 -1.12 -27.61
N VAL A 102 10.65 -1.94 -27.10
CA VAL A 102 11.28 -3.03 -27.87
C VAL A 102 10.26 -4.08 -28.29
N TYR A 103 9.35 -4.45 -27.39
CA TYR A 103 8.30 -5.39 -27.69
C TYR A 103 7.42 -4.92 -28.86
N LEU A 104 6.94 -3.67 -28.82
CA LEU A 104 6.12 -3.10 -29.89
C LEU A 104 6.86 -3.06 -31.23
N VAL A 105 8.13 -2.64 -31.25
CA VAL A 105 8.94 -2.64 -32.49
C VAL A 105 9.14 -4.05 -33.03
N SER A 106 9.39 -5.03 -32.16
CA SER A 106 9.62 -6.42 -32.57
C SER A 106 8.35 -7.10 -33.09
N THR A 107 7.16 -6.72 -32.58
CA THR A 107 5.89 -7.28 -33.07
C THR A 107 5.54 -6.77 -34.46
N GLU A 108 5.82 -5.50 -34.77
CA GLU A 108 5.64 -4.95 -36.12
C GLU A 108 6.58 -5.63 -37.13
N GLN A 109 7.85 -5.85 -36.75
CA GLN A 109 8.85 -6.45 -37.63
C GLN A 109 8.58 -7.95 -37.91
N SER A 110 8.01 -8.68 -36.94
CA SER A 110 7.63 -10.09 -37.11
C SER A 110 6.40 -10.26 -38.03
N ALA A 111 5.52 -9.25 -38.08
CA ALA A 111 4.40 -9.21 -39.02
C ALA A 111 4.90 -9.04 -40.47
N GLU A 112 5.94 -8.25 -40.69
CA GLU A 112 6.56 -8.05 -42.02
C GLU A 112 7.36 -9.29 -42.49
N GLN A 113 8.03 -10.00 -41.58
CA GLN A 113 8.92 -11.12 -41.96
C GLN A 113 8.17 -12.40 -42.36
N THR A 114 6.87 -12.51 -42.03
CA THR A 114 6.03 -13.66 -42.42
C THR A 114 5.53 -13.57 -43.87
N VAL A 115 5.66 -12.41 -44.54
CA VAL A 115 5.16 -12.22 -45.92
C VAL A 115 6.23 -12.51 -47.00
N VAL A 116 7.52 -12.62 -46.64
CA VAL A 116 8.62 -12.75 -47.62
C VAL A 116 9.18 -14.19 -47.75
N ALA A 117 8.78 -15.15 -46.91
CA ALA A 117 9.20 -16.54 -47.03
C ALA A 117 8.07 -17.41 -47.62
N GLY A 118 7.86 -17.30 -48.94
CA GLY A 118 6.98 -18.19 -49.69
C GLY A 118 7.38 -19.67 -49.53
N PRO A 119 6.44 -20.61 -49.32
CA PRO A 119 6.76 -21.99 -49.04
C PRO A 119 7.26 -22.69 -50.30
N GLN A 120 8.50 -23.17 -50.25
CA GLN A 120 9.04 -24.10 -51.23
C GLN A 120 8.29 -25.44 -51.02
N LEU A 121 7.31 -25.69 -51.89
CA LEU A 121 6.66 -26.99 -52.05
C LEU A 121 7.74 -28.04 -52.37
N GLN A 122 8.16 -28.81 -51.37
CA GLN A 122 8.91 -30.05 -51.59
C GLN A 122 7.91 -31.19 -51.75
N LEU A 123 7.80 -31.65 -53.00
CA LEU A 123 6.95 -32.76 -53.39
C LEU A 123 7.66 -34.05 -52.94
N LEU A 124 7.06 -34.81 -52.03
CA LEU A 124 7.53 -36.14 -51.67
C LEU A 124 7.00 -37.15 -52.71
N PRO A 125 7.83 -38.10 -53.22
CA PRO A 125 7.35 -39.12 -54.13
C PRO A 125 6.50 -40.15 -53.39
N ALA A 126 5.35 -40.49 -53.97
CA ALA A 126 4.44 -41.51 -53.47
C ALA A 126 5.09 -42.90 -53.50
N LEU A 127 5.06 -43.61 -52.37
CA LEU A 127 5.31 -45.04 -52.29
C LEU A 127 3.97 -45.77 -52.08
N PRO A 128 3.72 -46.88 -52.78
CA PRO A 128 2.43 -47.55 -52.78
C PRO A 128 2.34 -48.55 -51.62
N GLY A 129 1.28 -48.48 -50.81
CA GLY A 129 0.93 -49.59 -49.92
C GLY A 129 0.11 -49.22 -48.68
N GLU A 130 -1.19 -49.52 -48.78
CA GLU A 130 -2.01 -50.21 -47.76
C GLU A 130 -2.61 -49.41 -46.57
N ASP A 131 -3.90 -49.65 -46.36
CA ASP A 131 -4.88 -48.95 -45.53
C ASP A 131 -4.75 -49.24 -44.01
N GLU A 132 -4.70 -48.19 -43.17
CA GLU A 132 -5.44 -47.98 -41.89
C GLU A 132 -4.72 -46.94 -40.98
N PRO A 133 -5.48 -46.21 -40.14
CA PRO A 133 -5.04 -44.98 -39.48
C PRO A 133 -4.33 -45.30 -38.17
N GLY A 134 -3.05 -44.99 -38.10
CA GLY A 134 -2.24 -45.23 -36.90
C GLY A 134 -1.39 -44.02 -36.54
N LEU A 135 -1.94 -43.18 -35.66
CA LEU A 135 -1.27 -42.48 -34.55
C LEU A 135 -0.08 -41.56 -34.98
N VAL A 136 -0.01 -40.31 -34.55
CA VAL A 136 0.81 -39.94 -33.39
C VAL A 136 0.95 -38.41 -33.35
N LEU A 137 0.67 -37.87 -32.16
CA LEU A 137 1.15 -36.61 -31.58
C LEU A 137 0.54 -35.29 -32.05
N THR A 138 -0.50 -34.93 -31.30
CA THR A 138 -0.67 -33.61 -30.69
C THR A 138 0.63 -32.83 -30.44
N ARG A 139 0.53 -31.50 -30.64
CA ARG A 139 1.18 -30.36 -29.94
C ARG A 139 2.07 -29.54 -30.89
N ALA A 140 1.86 -28.24 -31.09
CA ALA A 140 0.89 -27.28 -30.60
C ALA A 140 0.73 -26.19 -31.68
N GLY A 141 -0.45 -26.11 -32.27
CA GLY A 141 -0.85 -25.07 -33.21
C GLY A 141 -2.36 -24.99 -33.17
N ALA A 142 -2.90 -23.79 -33.04
CA ALA A 142 -4.28 -23.49 -32.67
C ALA A 142 -5.36 -24.33 -33.40
N PRO A 143 -6.49 -24.65 -32.74
CA PRO A 143 -7.61 -25.29 -33.42
C PRO A 143 -8.09 -24.40 -34.57
N ASP A 144 -8.14 -24.99 -35.75
CA ASP A 144 -8.75 -24.43 -36.95
C ASP A 144 -10.22 -24.10 -36.64
N ARG A 145 -10.50 -22.80 -36.46
CA ARG A 145 -11.79 -22.30 -35.98
C ARG A 145 -12.91 -22.62 -36.96
N ASP A 146 -12.58 -22.82 -38.23
CA ASP A 146 -13.55 -23.10 -39.28
C ASP A 146 -14.01 -24.57 -39.24
N ALA A 147 -13.16 -25.51 -38.78
CA ALA A 147 -13.55 -26.90 -38.56
C ALA A 147 -14.48 -27.08 -37.35
N VAL A 148 -14.39 -26.22 -36.34
CA VAL A 148 -15.24 -26.25 -35.13
C VAL A 148 -16.66 -25.75 -35.43
N LEU A 149 -16.80 -24.77 -36.32
CA LEU A 149 -18.12 -24.21 -36.66
C LEU A 149 -18.97 -25.16 -37.52
N VAL A 150 -18.35 -26.01 -38.34
CA VAL A 150 -19.07 -27.02 -39.14
C VAL A 150 -19.64 -28.13 -38.24
N ASN A 151 -18.97 -28.47 -37.14
CA ASN A 151 -19.37 -29.58 -36.27
C ASN A 151 -20.50 -29.23 -35.27
N LEU A 152 -20.81 -27.93 -35.09
CA LEU A 152 -21.92 -27.47 -34.26
C LEU A 152 -23.27 -27.45 -34.99
N VAL A 153 -23.27 -27.55 -36.33
CA VAL A 153 -24.50 -27.55 -37.14
C VAL A 153 -25.10 -28.96 -37.30
N THR A 154 -24.32 -30.02 -37.03
CA THR A 154 -24.75 -31.41 -37.23
C THR A 154 -25.17 -32.16 -35.97
N TYR A 155 -25.26 -31.51 -34.81
CA TYR A 155 -25.78 -32.16 -33.60
C TYR A 155 -27.32 -32.07 -33.56
N GLN A 156 -27.99 -33.07 -34.13
CA GLN A 156 -29.40 -33.38 -33.85
C GLN A 156 -29.46 -34.48 -32.80
N GLU A 157 -30.12 -34.20 -31.68
CA GLU A 157 -30.40 -35.19 -30.62
C GLU A 157 -31.34 -36.30 -31.16
N GLN A 158 -31.00 -37.55 -30.88
CA GLN A 158 -31.93 -38.69 -30.83
C GLN A 158 -32.09 -39.14 -29.38
#